data_AF-A0A6L5NY96-F1
#
_entry.id   AF-A0A6L5NY96-F1
#
_cell.length_a   1.000
_cell.length_b   1.000
_cell.length_c   1.000
_cell.angle_alpha   90.00
_cell.angle_beta   90.00
_cell.angle_gamma   90.00
#
_symmetry.space_group_name_H-M   'P 1'
#
loop_
_entity.id
_entity.type
_entity.pdbx_description
1 polymer ?
#
loop_
_entity_poly.entity_id
_entity_poly.type
_entity_poly.pdbx_seq_one_letter_code
_entity_poly.pdbx_strand_id
1 'polypeptide(L)' 'MDNQIFESMVSIRSQSSGTKPHVGLGLYIARLIYRFHDGDIKAENVIIDNLSGVELCVSLPLTDKPLF' A
#
# COMPACT_ATOMS: atom_id res chain seq x y z
N MET A 1 13.05 0.29 1.85
CA MET A 1 12.66 1.72 1.63
C MET A 1 11.28 1.78 0.96
N ASP A 2 10.35 0.87 1.31
CA ASP A 2 9.26 0.43 0.41
C ASP A 2 7.86 0.91 0.79
N ASN A 3 7.74 1.76 1.83
CA ASN A 3 6.44 2.30 2.25
C ASN A 3 5.99 3.56 1.50
N GLN A 4 6.82 4.12 0.61
CA GLN A 4 6.53 5.40 -0.06
C GLN A 4 5.31 5.33 -0.99
N ILE A 5 4.93 4.15 -1.51
CA ILE A 5 3.74 3.99 -2.36
C ILE A 5 2.41 4.26 -1.62
N PHE A 6 2.43 4.22 -0.28
CA PHE A 6 1.28 4.48 0.57
C PHE A 6 1.24 5.92 1.08
N GLU A 7 2.24 6.74 0.76
CA GLU A 7 2.24 8.16 1.09
C GLU A 7 1.44 8.95 0.04
N SER A 8 0.79 10.03 0.49
CA SER A 8 0.04 10.90 -0.41
C SER A 8 0.99 11.57 -1.41
N MET A 9 0.56 11.67 -2.66
CA MET A 9 1.26 12.40 -3.73
C MET A 9 2.63 11.83 -4.14
N VAL A 10 2.92 10.56 -3.83
CA VAL A 10 4.11 9.88 -4.36
C VAL A 10 3.82 9.30 -5.75
N SER A 11 4.62 9.70 -6.74
CA SER A 11 4.66 9.09 -8.08
C SER A 11 6.09 8.63 -8.36
N ILE A 12 6.33 7.33 -8.31
CA ILE A 12 7.67 6.74 -8.51
C ILE A 12 7.98 6.46 -9.99
N ARG A 13 7.10 6.87 -10.92
CA ARG A 13 7.40 6.74 -12.35
C ARG A 13 8.41 7.81 -12.77
N SER A 14 9.63 7.37 -13.03
CA SER A 14 10.65 8.10 -13.77
C SER A 14 10.01 8.69 -15.03
N GLN A 15 10.19 10.00 -15.23
CA GLN A 15 9.59 10.75 -16.33
C GLN A 15 9.75 10.05 -17.68
N SER A 16 8.69 9.46 -18.20
CA SER A 16 8.57 9.17 -19.63
C SER A 16 7.14 9.45 -20.10
N SER A 17 7.05 10.44 -20.99
CA SER A 17 5.93 10.72 -21.90
C SER A 17 4.55 11.03 -21.29
N GLY A 18 4.31 12.32 -21.06
CA GLY A 18 3.10 13.02 -21.54
C GLY A 18 1.75 12.77 -20.85
N THR A 19 1.65 11.86 -19.89
CA THR A 19 0.42 11.64 -19.12
C THR A 19 0.55 12.25 -17.74
N LYS A 20 -0.44 13.06 -17.33
CA LYS A 20 -0.48 13.74 -16.02
C LYS A 20 -0.10 12.74 -14.93
N PRO A 21 0.73 13.11 -13.94
CA PRO A 21 1.05 12.24 -12.82
C PRO A 21 -0.27 11.78 -12.20
N HIS A 22 -0.60 10.50 -12.32
CA HIS A 22 -1.74 9.93 -11.62
C HIS A 22 -1.33 9.89 -10.15
N VAL A 23 -1.67 10.95 -9.44
CA VAL A 23 -1.46 11.10 -8.00
C VAL A 23 -2.07 9.86 -7.34
N GLY A 24 -1.23 9.00 -6.76
CA GLY A 24 -1.61 7.69 -6.24
C GLY A 24 -2.45 7.79 -4.96
N LEU A 25 -3.70 8.26 -5.09
CA LEU A 25 -4.57 8.47 -3.94
C LEU A 25 -5.14 7.15 -3.38
N GLY A 26 -5.31 6.14 -4.23
CA GLY A 26 -5.98 4.89 -3.84
C GLY A 26 -5.28 4.14 -2.71
N LEU A 27 -3.96 3.94 -2.81
CA LEU A 27 -3.18 3.27 -1.75
C LEU A 27 -3.05 4.13 -0.49
N TYR A 28 -2.98 5.46 -0.65
CA TYR A 28 -3.02 6.38 0.48
C TYR A 28 -4.36 6.26 1.25
N ILE A 29 -5.49 6.25 0.54
CA ILE A 29 -6.81 6.04 1.16
C ILE A 29 -6.88 4.67 1.84
N ALA A 30 -6.38 3.61 1.20
CA ALA A 30 -6.34 2.28 1.81
C ALA A 30 -5.55 2.32 3.13
N ARG A 31 -4.36 2.94 3.16
CA ARG A 31 -3.58 3.12 4.38
C ARG A 31 -4.36 3.87 5.46
N LEU A 32 -5.04 4.96 5.11
CA LEU A 32 -5.86 5.73 6.06
C LEU A 32 -6.97 4.86 6.67
N ILE A 33 -7.67 4.08 5.86
CA ILE A 33 -8.73 3.17 6.34
C ILE A 33 -8.15 2.14 7.32
N TYR A 34 -7.08 1.45 6.95
CA TYR A 34 -6.47 0.44 7.82
C TYR A 34 -5.96 1.04 9.12
N ARG A 35 -5.26 2.18 9.07
CA ARG A 35 -4.76 2.87 10.27
C ARG A 35 -5.88 3.36 11.18
N PHE A 36 -7.02 3.80 10.62
CA PHE A 36 -8.19 4.17 11.42
C PHE A 36 -8.75 2.99 12.24
N HIS A 37 -8.62 1.77 11.73
CA HIS A 37 -9.03 0.53 12.40
C HIS A 37 -7.88 -0.17 13.14
N ASP A 38 -6.82 0.56 13.51
CA ASP A 38 -5.61 0.02 14.16
C ASP A 38 -4.93 -1.14 13.39
N GLY A 39 -5.26 -1.26 12.10
CA GLY A 39 -4.73 -2.24 11.17
C GLY A 39 -3.57 -1.70 10.33
N ASP A 40 -2.86 -2.58 9.65
CA ASP A 40 -1.74 -2.23 8.75
C ASP A 40 -1.95 -2.79 7.34
N ILE A 41 -1.35 -2.14 6.34
CA ILE A 41 -1.30 -2.60 4.96
C ILE A 41 0.15 -2.62 4.45
N LYS A 42 0.55 -3.59 3.63
CA LYS A 42 1.88 -3.67 3.04
C LYS A 42 1.76 -4.17 1.60
N ALA A 43 2.73 -3.81 0.79
CA ALA A 43 2.89 -4.32 -0.56
C ALA A 43 4.31 -4.80 -0.74
N GLU A 44 4.48 -6.00 -1.29
CA GLU A 44 5.78 -6.60 -1.52
C GLU A 44 5.81 -7.18 -2.93
N ASN A 45 6.93 -7.01 -3.63
CA ASN A 45 7.13 -7.67 -4.91
C ASN A 45 7.42 -9.15 -4.63
N VAL A 46 6.72 -10.04 -5.32
CA VAL A 46 6.86 -11.49 -5.16
C VAL A 46 7.16 -12.17 -6.49
N ILE A 47 7.80 -13.33 -6.43
CA ILE A 47 8.02 -14.20 -7.60
C ILE A 47 7.46 -15.58 -7.25
N ILE A 48 6.48 -16.04 -8.03
CA ILE A 48 5.84 -17.35 -7.88
C ILE A 48 5.91 -18.05 -9.23
N ASP A 49 6.49 -19.26 -9.29
CA ASP A 49 6.62 -20.04 -10.51
C ASP A 49 7.21 -19.26 -11.71
N ASN A 50 8.29 -18.51 -11.46
CA ASN A 50 8.95 -17.61 -12.43
C ASN A 50 8.09 -16.43 -12.94
N LEU A 51 6.96 -16.14 -12.31
CA LEU A 51 6.13 -14.97 -12.59
C LEU A 51 6.34 -13.90 -11.53
N SER A 52 6.67 -12.68 -11.97
CA SER A 52 6.78 -11.50 -11.10
C SER A 52 5.40 -10.88 -10.85
N GLY A 53 5.12 -10.55 -9.60
CA GLY A 53 3.86 -9.96 -9.17
C GLY A 53 4.00 -9.10 -7.92
N VAL A 54 2.86 -8.66 -7.40
CA VAL A 54 2.76 -7.88 -6.16
C VAL A 54 1.81 -8.59 -5.23
N GLU A 55 2.26 -8.85 -4.01
CA GLU A 55 1.40 -9.29 -2.91
C GLU A 55 0.98 -8.08 -2.08
N LEU A 56 -0.32 -8.01 -1.75
CA LEU A 56 -0.85 -7.05 -0.77
C LEU A 56 -1.24 -7.77 0.51
N CYS A 57 -0.57 -7.41 1.60
CA CYS A 57 -0.82 -7.97 2.93
C CYS A 57 -1.54 -6.93 3.79
N VAL A 58 -2.66 -7.31 4.40
CA VAL A 58 -3.45 -6.46 5.31
C VAL A 58 -3.63 -7.15 6.65
N SER A 59 -3.63 -6.37 7.72
CA SER A 59 -3.85 -6.86 9.08
C SER A 59 -4.83 -5.94 9.80
N LEU A 60 -5.73 -6.53 10.57
CA LEU A 60 -6.72 -5.84 11.39
C LEU A 60 -6.83 -6.55 12.74
N PRO A 61 -7.07 -5.80 13.84
CA PRO A 61 -7.46 -6.41 15.11
C PRO A 61 -8.75 -7.24 14.96
N LEU A 62 -8.82 -8.38 15.65
CA LEU A 62 -10.03 -9.22 15.69
C LEU A 62 -11.09 -8.67 16.67
N THR A 63 -10.69 -7.80 17.58
CA THR A 63 -11.56 -7.14 18.56
C THR A 63 -10.96 -5.80 18.97
N ASP A 64 -11.81 -4.81 19.26
CA ASP A 64 -11.41 -3.46 19.68
C ASP A 64 -10.84 -3.40 21.10
N LYS A 65 -10.98 -4.49 21.89
CA LYS A 65 -10.46 -4.56 23.25
C LYS A 65 -9.12 -5.29 23.26
N PRO A 66 -8.10 -4.77 23.97
CA PRO A 66 -6.94 -5.59 24.27
C PRO A 66 -7.42 -6.85 25.00
N LEU A 67 -7.00 -8.01 24.50
CA LEU A 67 -6.98 -9.21 25.32
C LEU A 67 -5.99 -8.88 26.44
N PHE A 68 -6.48 -8.71 27.67
CA PHE A 68 -5.79 -8.28 28.89
C PHE A 68 -5.74 -6.76 29.15
#